data_AF-A5WZ02-F1
#
_entry.id   AF-A5WZ02-F1
#
_cell.length_a   1.000
_cell.length_b   1.000
_cell.length_c   1.000
_cell.angle_alpha   90.00
_cell.angle_beta   90.00
_cell.angle_gamma   90.00
#
_symmetry.space_group_name_H-M   'P 1'
#
loop_
_entity.id
_entity.type
_entity.pdbx_description
1 polymer ?
#
loop_
_entity_poly.entity_id
_entity_poly.type
_entity_poly.pdbx_seq_one_letter_code
_entity_poly.pdbx_strand_id
1 'polypeptide(L)'
;MPGVGKTSLGGHGVMKDEQQEAGLACKTPLGVFRVFRVHGKAGSGKTLLLKSLFNSKEVRTHFKSKKNGFLLWLTVSKSPCYKSLWNKLWTQIVIQDNVETVKNINEQHVEIWIAVQNNVDLIKIDNEEDVKKRANDALQRSEGFVLILDDVWNGDANNVLKELGLLQIVNNEPNSKFKVIVSSRDPKTLSDMGIPEHKMQDLNEHDSWDLFARHAFPNKDRNPPEKEQGKFVCHMCRGLPLAIKVVGRAMADSTQAKQWRWALQRLSNTESVYDCRLKFSFEALGNEGVKMQCCFLLAAAASLEDEILFARHVILLWAGEGLLSGKMTQEDSYDPFEMGWIYLNVLADRCLIEPMMRDHEGRVVCFRIHDELRN
;
A
#
# COMPACT_ATOMS: atom_id res chain seq x y z
N MET A 1 42.55 -11.25 23.33
CA MET A 1 41.93 -10.46 24.42
C MET A 1 42.56 -9.07 24.43
N PRO A 2 41.85 -7.98 24.76
CA PRO A 2 40.45 -7.81 25.21
C PRO A 2 39.56 -7.30 24.05
N GLY A 3 38.24 -7.11 24.10
CA GLY A 3 37.24 -7.21 25.15
C GLY A 3 35.96 -6.49 24.67
N VAL A 4 34.86 -7.23 24.61
CA VAL A 4 33.43 -6.87 24.72
C VAL A 4 32.98 -5.42 24.46
N GLY A 5 32.03 -5.28 23.53
CA GLY A 5 31.08 -4.16 23.45
C GLY A 5 29.76 -4.63 22.84
N LYS A 6 28.95 -5.36 23.61
CA LYS A 6 27.53 -5.61 23.29
C LYS A 6 26.78 -4.28 23.42
N THR A 7 26.21 -3.78 22.35
CA THR A 7 25.14 -2.75 22.40
C THR A 7 23.83 -3.39 21.95
N SER A 8 23.17 -4.05 22.90
CA SER A 8 21.72 -4.15 22.93
C SER A 8 21.12 -2.80 23.32
N LEU A 9 19.83 -2.58 22.98
CA LEU A 9 18.91 -1.48 23.33
C LEU A 9 18.73 -0.48 22.18
N GLY A 10 17.55 -0.24 21.62
CA GLY A 10 16.21 -0.73 21.91
C GLY A 10 15.30 -0.34 20.74
N GLY A 11 14.93 -1.31 19.91
CA GLY A 11 13.92 -1.17 18.83
C GLY A 11 12.86 -2.26 18.92
N HIS A 12 12.77 -2.91 20.09
CA HIS A 12 11.96 -4.09 20.35
C HIS A 12 10.52 -3.76 20.74
N GLY A 13 10.10 -2.50 20.83
CA GLY A 13 8.71 -2.11 21.15
C GLY A 13 7.82 -2.19 19.91
N VAL A 14 7.88 -1.18 19.04
CA VAL A 14 6.88 -0.96 17.97
C VAL A 14 6.68 -2.11 16.98
N MET A 15 7.74 -2.74 16.46
CA MET A 15 7.56 -3.91 15.56
C MET A 15 7.14 -5.18 16.31
N LYS A 16 7.47 -5.31 17.60
CA LYS A 16 6.93 -6.42 18.41
C LYS A 16 5.48 -6.13 18.77
N ASP A 17 5.11 -4.89 19.07
CA ASP A 17 3.75 -4.48 19.40
C ASP A 17 2.83 -4.57 18.17
N GLU A 18 3.27 -4.20 16.96
CA GLU A 18 2.49 -4.45 15.72
C GLU A 18 2.33 -5.94 15.41
N GLN A 19 3.35 -6.77 15.63
CA GLN A 19 3.27 -8.24 15.50
C GLN A 19 2.49 -8.89 16.65
N GLN A 20 2.45 -8.25 17.82
CA GLN A 20 1.79 -8.73 19.04
C GLN A 20 0.34 -8.28 19.10
N GLU A 21 -0.04 -7.16 18.45
CA GLU A 21 -1.40 -6.66 18.22
C GLU A 21 -2.07 -7.30 16.99
N ALA A 22 -1.34 -7.48 15.87
CA ALA A 22 -1.79 -8.37 14.78
C ALA A 22 -1.89 -9.83 15.28
N GLY A 23 -0.96 -10.21 16.16
CA GLY A 23 -1.03 -11.42 16.96
C GLY A 23 -2.19 -11.43 17.94
N LEU A 24 -2.65 -10.29 18.48
CA LEU A 24 -3.79 -10.19 19.40
C LEU A 24 -5.11 -10.35 18.64
N ALA A 25 -5.23 -9.78 17.44
CA ALA A 25 -6.34 -10.04 16.52
C ALA A 25 -6.43 -11.53 16.13
N CYS A 26 -5.29 -12.22 16.01
CA CYS A 26 -5.21 -13.66 15.78
C CYS A 26 -5.31 -14.53 17.06
N LYS A 27 -5.05 -13.97 18.26
CA LYS A 27 -5.12 -14.66 19.57
C LYS A 27 -6.46 -14.49 20.25
N THR A 28 -7.34 -13.59 19.81
CA THR A 28 -8.78 -13.75 20.02
C THR A 28 -9.14 -15.13 19.47
N PRO A 29 -9.76 -16.03 20.27
CA PRO A 29 -10.07 -17.38 19.83
C PRO A 29 -10.77 -17.33 18.47
N LEU A 30 -10.23 -18.07 17.49
CA LEU A 30 -10.68 -18.13 16.09
C LEU A 30 -12.15 -18.56 15.90
N GLY A 31 -12.95 -18.70 16.97
CA GLY A 31 -14.29 -19.29 16.97
C GLY A 31 -15.50 -18.34 17.00
N VAL A 32 -15.37 -17.05 17.36
CA VAL A 32 -16.59 -16.23 17.65
C VAL A 32 -16.99 -15.27 16.54
N PHE A 33 -16.06 -14.55 15.91
CA PHE A 33 -16.39 -13.48 14.94
C PHE A 33 -15.84 -13.77 13.53
N ARG A 34 -16.61 -13.43 12.50
CA ARG A 34 -16.34 -13.75 11.08
C ARG A 34 -15.97 -12.55 10.23
N VAL A 35 -16.50 -11.38 10.57
CA VAL A 35 -16.18 -10.11 9.91
C VAL A 35 -15.46 -9.24 10.93
N PHE A 36 -14.32 -8.70 10.56
CA PHE A 36 -13.55 -7.74 11.35
C PHE A 36 -13.47 -6.44 10.61
N ARG A 37 -13.65 -5.32 11.31
CA ARG A 37 -13.48 -3.99 10.74
C ARG A 37 -12.18 -3.37 11.22
N VAL A 38 -11.43 -2.80 10.28
CA VAL A 38 -10.32 -1.88 10.55
C VAL A 38 -10.73 -0.50 10.04
N HIS A 39 -10.74 0.54 10.87
CA HIS A 39 -11.13 1.87 10.39
C HIS A 39 -10.23 2.98 10.92
N GLY A 40 -10.16 4.09 10.19
CA GLY A 40 -9.25 5.20 10.51
C GLY A 40 -9.07 6.16 9.35
N LYS A 41 -8.45 7.31 9.62
CA LYS A 41 -8.23 8.38 8.64
C LYS A 41 -7.43 7.89 7.42
N ALA A 42 -7.45 8.65 6.33
CA ALA A 42 -6.60 8.35 5.18
C ALA A 42 -5.10 8.35 5.59
N GLY A 43 -4.28 7.49 4.98
CA GLY A 43 -2.85 7.43 5.32
C GLY A 43 -2.52 7.02 6.77
N SER A 44 -3.51 6.54 7.54
CA SER A 44 -3.32 6.06 8.93
C SER A 44 -2.64 4.69 9.03
N GLY A 45 -2.36 4.03 7.90
CA GLY A 45 -1.70 2.72 7.87
C GLY A 45 -2.63 1.50 7.85
N LYS A 46 -3.95 1.65 7.61
CA LYS A 46 -4.91 0.53 7.52
C LYS A 46 -4.44 -0.59 6.59
N THR A 47 -4.14 -0.24 5.34
CA THR A 47 -3.63 -1.17 4.31
C THR A 47 -2.32 -1.83 4.73
N LEU A 48 -1.44 -1.12 5.46
CA LEU A 48 -0.18 -1.68 5.95
C LEU A 48 -0.42 -2.72 7.05
N LEU A 49 -1.32 -2.44 7.99
CA LEU A 49 -1.73 -3.41 9.02
C LEU A 49 -2.32 -4.67 8.37
N LEU A 50 -3.22 -4.49 7.40
CA LEU A 50 -3.80 -5.61 6.65
C LEU A 50 -2.75 -6.40 5.85
N LYS A 51 -1.80 -5.72 5.18
CA LYS A 51 -0.68 -6.37 4.47
C LYS A 51 0.18 -7.20 5.43
N SER A 52 0.47 -6.66 6.62
CA SER A 52 1.20 -7.39 7.67
C SER A 52 0.47 -8.66 8.08
N LEU A 53 -0.84 -8.55 8.35
CA LEU A 53 -1.69 -9.69 8.70
C LEU A 53 -1.77 -10.74 7.57
N PHE A 54 -1.98 -10.30 6.34
CA PHE A 54 -2.05 -11.16 5.15
C PHE A 54 -0.74 -11.89 4.86
N ASN A 55 0.39 -11.28 5.22
CA ASN A 55 1.72 -11.84 5.05
C ASN A 55 2.25 -12.61 6.27
N SER A 56 1.53 -12.57 7.40
CA SER A 56 1.92 -13.30 8.60
C SER A 56 1.97 -14.81 8.35
N LYS A 57 2.96 -15.46 8.95
CA LYS A 57 3.17 -16.91 8.79
C LYS A 57 1.99 -17.69 9.37
N GLU A 58 1.47 -17.23 10.50
CA GLU A 58 0.35 -17.82 11.22
C GLU A 58 -0.91 -17.86 10.37
N VAL A 59 -1.33 -16.73 9.79
CA VAL A 59 -2.51 -16.65 8.92
C VAL A 59 -2.30 -17.48 7.66
N ARG A 60 -1.15 -17.33 7.01
CA ARG A 60 -0.83 -18.08 5.79
C ARG A 60 -0.85 -19.59 6.03
N THR A 61 -0.18 -20.07 7.08
CA THR A 61 -0.17 -21.49 7.43
C THR A 61 -1.57 -21.99 7.78
N HIS A 62 -2.35 -21.23 8.56
CA HIS A 62 -3.69 -21.63 8.97
C HIS A 62 -4.65 -21.83 7.78
N PHE A 63 -4.66 -20.90 6.82
CA PHE A 63 -5.57 -21.01 5.67
C PHE A 63 -5.03 -21.94 4.59
N LYS A 64 -3.72 -21.91 4.28
CA LYS A 64 -3.14 -22.79 3.26
C LYS A 64 -3.05 -24.26 3.66
N SER A 65 -3.10 -24.60 4.95
CA SER A 65 -3.16 -26.00 5.39
C SER A 65 -4.53 -26.65 5.16
N LYS A 66 -5.57 -25.86 4.88
CA LYS A 66 -6.93 -26.35 4.63
C LYS A 66 -7.06 -26.76 3.17
N LYS A 67 -7.90 -27.75 2.89
CA LYS A 67 -8.19 -28.17 1.51
C LYS A 67 -8.83 -27.02 0.74
N ASN A 68 -8.28 -26.68 -0.42
CA ASN A 68 -8.69 -25.53 -1.24
C ASN A 68 -8.74 -24.23 -0.41
N GLY A 69 -7.73 -24.02 0.43
CA GLY A 69 -7.67 -22.88 1.33
C GLY A 69 -7.12 -21.62 0.66
N PHE A 70 -7.84 -20.51 0.74
CA PHE A 70 -7.50 -19.28 0.01
C PHE A 70 -7.12 -18.10 0.91
N LEU A 71 -6.17 -17.31 0.44
CA LEU A 71 -5.91 -15.96 0.94
C LEU A 71 -6.27 -14.96 -0.16
N LEU A 72 -7.30 -14.17 0.08
CA LEU A 72 -7.89 -13.30 -0.93
C LEU A 72 -7.81 -11.83 -0.51
N TRP A 73 -7.53 -10.96 -1.47
CA TRP A 73 -7.40 -9.52 -1.27
C TRP A 73 -8.08 -8.75 -2.40
N LEU A 74 -9.05 -7.91 -2.07
CA LEU A 74 -9.69 -7.00 -3.01
C LEU A 74 -9.57 -5.58 -2.47
N THR A 75 -9.06 -4.66 -3.30
CA THR A 75 -9.18 -3.22 -3.04
C THR A 75 -10.47 -2.73 -3.68
N VAL A 76 -11.29 -2.01 -2.91
CA VAL A 76 -12.60 -1.54 -3.33
C VAL A 76 -12.54 -0.03 -3.52
N SER A 77 -12.62 0.41 -4.76
CA SER A 77 -12.67 1.83 -5.12
C SER A 77 -13.96 2.50 -4.61
N LYS A 78 -13.98 3.84 -4.54
CA LYS A 78 -15.19 4.60 -4.19
C LYS A 78 -16.38 4.33 -5.10
N SER A 79 -16.11 4.02 -6.37
CA SER A 79 -17.10 3.56 -7.35
C SER A 79 -16.74 2.14 -7.80
N PRO A 80 -17.19 1.10 -7.08
CA PRO A 80 -16.77 -0.27 -7.35
C PRO A 80 -17.24 -0.79 -8.71
N CYS A 81 -16.32 -1.30 -9.53
CA CYS A 81 -16.67 -2.10 -10.70
C CYS A 81 -16.75 -3.58 -10.29
N TYR A 82 -17.96 -4.09 -10.06
CA TYR A 82 -18.16 -5.47 -9.59
C TYR A 82 -17.62 -6.52 -10.56
N LYS A 83 -17.69 -6.28 -11.87
CA LYS A 83 -17.06 -7.15 -12.87
C LYS A 83 -15.56 -7.28 -12.63
N SER A 84 -14.87 -6.16 -12.40
CA SER A 84 -13.44 -6.18 -12.08
C SER A 84 -13.15 -6.87 -10.75
N LEU A 85 -13.97 -6.64 -9.71
CA LEU A 85 -13.81 -7.33 -8.43
C LEU A 85 -13.96 -8.85 -8.56
N TRP A 86 -14.91 -9.32 -9.37
CA TRP A 86 -15.10 -10.75 -9.64
C TRP A 86 -13.95 -11.35 -10.44
N ASN A 87 -13.45 -10.65 -11.47
CA ASN A 87 -12.26 -11.08 -12.22
C ASN A 87 -11.05 -11.21 -11.29
N LYS A 88 -10.79 -10.17 -10.49
CA LYS A 88 -9.77 -10.13 -9.44
C LYS A 88 -9.89 -11.29 -8.45
N LEU A 89 -11.09 -11.58 -7.98
CA LEU A 89 -11.32 -12.67 -7.05
C LEU A 89 -11.02 -14.03 -7.72
N TRP A 90 -11.55 -14.26 -8.92
CA TRP A 90 -11.35 -15.49 -9.67
C TRP A 90 -9.89 -15.72 -10.04
N THR A 91 -9.19 -14.69 -10.50
CA THR A 91 -7.76 -14.75 -10.81
C THR A 91 -6.97 -15.22 -9.60
N GLN A 92 -7.21 -14.66 -8.41
CA GLN A 92 -6.53 -15.12 -7.18
C GLN A 92 -6.82 -16.57 -6.81
N ILE A 93 -8.06 -17.03 -7.01
CA ILE A 93 -8.44 -18.42 -6.77
C ILE A 93 -7.68 -19.34 -7.74
N VAL A 94 -7.72 -19.06 -9.04
CA VAL A 94 -7.05 -19.87 -10.07
C VAL A 94 -5.55 -19.96 -9.83
N ILE A 95 -4.91 -18.86 -9.43
CA ILE A 95 -3.47 -18.83 -9.11
C ILE A 95 -3.14 -19.72 -7.92
N GLN A 96 -4.01 -19.75 -6.91
CA GLN A 96 -3.81 -20.54 -5.69
C GLN A 96 -4.19 -22.01 -5.88
N ASP A 97 -5.12 -22.33 -6.79
CA ASP A 97 -5.48 -23.70 -7.16
C ASP A 97 -4.46 -24.33 -8.13
N ASN A 98 -3.88 -23.54 -9.06
CA ASN A 98 -2.95 -24.01 -10.10
C ASN A 98 -1.50 -23.56 -9.87
N VAL A 99 -0.99 -23.74 -8.64
CA VAL A 99 0.37 -23.31 -8.25
C VAL A 99 1.46 -23.87 -9.16
N GLU A 100 1.29 -25.07 -9.72
CA GLU A 100 2.25 -25.69 -10.64
C GLU A 100 2.30 -25.02 -12.02
N THR A 101 1.18 -24.54 -12.55
CA THR A 101 1.13 -23.85 -13.85
C THR A 101 1.74 -22.45 -13.77
N VAL A 102 1.56 -21.75 -12.64
CA VAL A 102 2.14 -20.41 -12.41
C VAL A 102 3.64 -20.48 -12.16
N LYS A 103 4.15 -21.55 -11.54
CA LYS A 103 5.60 -21.77 -11.36
C LYS A 103 6.36 -21.94 -12.69
N ASN A 104 5.68 -22.36 -13.75
CA ASN A 104 6.26 -22.52 -15.09
C ASN A 104 6.19 -21.23 -15.93
N ILE A 105 5.61 -20.14 -15.40
CA ILE A 105 5.69 -18.82 -16.04
C ILE A 105 7.06 -18.25 -15.67
N ASN A 106 8.03 -18.44 -16.55
CA ASN A 106 9.39 -17.94 -16.38
C ASN A 106 9.40 -16.43 -16.10
N GLU A 107 10.41 -15.96 -15.37
CA GLU A 107 10.73 -14.54 -15.12
C GLU A 107 10.76 -13.67 -16.39
N GLN A 108 10.75 -14.25 -17.59
CA GLN A 108 10.68 -13.54 -18.88
C GLN A 108 9.27 -13.00 -19.21
N HIS A 109 8.21 -13.44 -18.52
CA HIS A 109 6.86 -12.91 -18.65
C HIS A 109 6.45 -12.11 -17.41
N VAL A 110 7.29 -11.14 -17.05
CA VAL A 110 7.15 -10.25 -15.89
C VAL A 110 5.76 -9.61 -15.81
N GLU A 111 5.17 -9.19 -16.93
CA GLU A 111 3.82 -8.60 -16.97
C GLU A 111 2.73 -9.58 -16.53
N ILE A 112 2.84 -10.86 -16.90
CA ILE A 112 1.92 -11.92 -16.48
C ILE A 112 2.14 -12.24 -15.00
N TRP A 113 3.38 -12.32 -14.53
CA TRP A 113 3.65 -12.54 -13.11
C TRP A 113 3.20 -11.36 -12.24
N ILE A 114 3.43 -10.12 -12.68
CA ILE A 114 2.92 -8.89 -12.05
C ILE A 114 1.41 -8.95 -11.98
N ALA A 115 0.76 -9.21 -13.09
CA ALA A 115 -0.69 -9.19 -13.16
C ALA A 115 -1.31 -10.34 -12.36
N VAL A 116 -0.61 -11.46 -12.19
CA VAL A 116 -0.92 -12.56 -11.26
C VAL A 116 -0.79 -12.09 -9.81
N GLN A 117 0.31 -11.43 -9.43
CA GLN A 117 0.54 -11.01 -8.04
C GLN A 117 -0.24 -9.76 -7.62
N ASN A 118 -0.56 -8.90 -8.58
CA ASN A 118 -1.16 -7.59 -8.40
C ASN A 118 -2.59 -7.52 -8.92
N ASN A 119 -3.15 -8.66 -9.33
CA ASN A 119 -4.56 -8.81 -9.63
C ASN A 119 -5.05 -7.96 -10.81
N VAL A 120 -4.24 -7.91 -11.87
CA VAL A 120 -4.63 -7.31 -13.14
C VAL A 120 -5.28 -8.43 -13.98
N ASP A 121 -6.40 -8.12 -14.65
CA ASP A 121 -7.25 -9.07 -15.37
C ASP A 121 -6.48 -9.82 -16.48
N LEU A 122 -5.79 -10.90 -16.11
CA LEU A 122 -4.99 -11.71 -17.06
C LEU A 122 -5.79 -12.74 -17.82
N ILE A 123 -6.89 -13.17 -17.22
CA ILE A 123 -7.76 -14.14 -17.82
C ILE A 123 -8.83 -13.31 -18.52
N LYS A 124 -8.81 -13.28 -19.86
CA LYS A 124 -10.02 -12.95 -20.62
C LYS A 124 -11.02 -14.05 -20.31
N ILE A 125 -11.85 -13.83 -19.30
CA ILE A 125 -12.90 -14.78 -18.95
C ILE A 125 -14.12 -14.36 -19.76
N ASP A 126 -14.60 -15.30 -20.58
CA ASP A 126 -15.88 -15.18 -21.26
C ASP A 126 -17.02 -15.12 -20.22
N ASN A 127 -17.96 -14.21 -20.46
CA ASN A 127 -19.19 -13.92 -19.69
C ASN A 127 -19.02 -13.67 -18.17
N GLU A 128 -19.53 -12.52 -17.69
CA GLU A 128 -19.51 -12.13 -16.27
C GLU A 128 -20.21 -13.16 -15.37
N GLU A 129 -21.29 -13.79 -15.84
CA GLU A 129 -22.01 -14.81 -15.07
C GLU A 129 -21.17 -16.06 -14.82
N ASP A 130 -20.33 -16.45 -15.78
CA ASP A 130 -19.47 -17.62 -15.64
C ASP A 130 -18.35 -17.39 -14.62
N VAL A 131 -17.75 -16.18 -14.61
CA VAL A 131 -16.77 -15.78 -13.59
C VAL A 131 -17.38 -15.88 -12.20
N LYS A 132 -18.55 -15.26 -12.02
CA LYS A 132 -19.28 -15.23 -10.75
C LYS A 132 -19.58 -16.64 -10.27
N LYS A 133 -20.11 -17.49 -11.16
CA LYS A 133 -20.47 -18.87 -10.83
C LYS A 133 -19.24 -19.69 -10.41
N ARG A 134 -18.16 -19.63 -11.19
CA ARG A 134 -16.92 -20.39 -10.91
C ARG A 134 -16.25 -19.96 -9.62
N ALA A 135 -16.16 -18.66 -9.37
CA ALA A 135 -15.60 -18.13 -8.13
C ALA A 135 -16.44 -18.55 -6.92
N ASN A 136 -17.77 -18.46 -7.01
CA ASN A 136 -18.66 -18.96 -5.95
C ASN A 136 -18.51 -20.46 -5.70
N ASP A 137 -18.49 -21.28 -6.75
CA ASP A 137 -18.31 -22.73 -6.64
C ASP A 137 -16.99 -23.09 -5.95
N ALA A 138 -15.90 -22.39 -6.28
CA ALA A 138 -14.60 -22.59 -5.65
C ALA A 138 -14.60 -22.20 -4.17
N LEU A 139 -15.19 -21.04 -3.84
CA LEU A 139 -15.32 -20.59 -2.45
C LEU A 139 -16.19 -21.54 -1.61
N GLN A 140 -17.25 -22.13 -2.20
CA GLN A 140 -18.10 -23.11 -1.51
C GLN A 140 -17.38 -24.45 -1.27
N ARG A 141 -16.48 -24.87 -2.17
CA ARG A 141 -15.66 -26.09 -2.01
C ARG A 141 -14.46 -25.87 -1.09
N SER A 142 -14.17 -24.63 -0.70
CA SER A 142 -13.06 -24.29 0.18
C SER A 142 -13.32 -24.80 1.60
N GLU A 143 -12.32 -25.42 2.22
CA GLU A 143 -12.36 -25.74 3.64
C GLU A 143 -11.91 -24.56 4.52
N GLY A 144 -11.55 -23.42 3.93
CA GLY A 144 -11.42 -22.15 4.63
C GLY A 144 -10.62 -21.09 3.87
N PHE A 145 -11.05 -19.84 3.98
CA PHE A 145 -10.40 -18.70 3.35
C PHE A 145 -10.45 -17.45 4.22
N VAL A 146 -9.49 -16.55 4.00
CA VAL A 146 -9.57 -15.16 4.47
C VAL A 146 -9.72 -14.24 3.27
N LEU A 147 -10.68 -13.31 3.34
CA LEU A 147 -10.88 -12.26 2.36
C LEU A 147 -10.64 -10.90 3.00
N ILE A 148 -9.71 -10.13 2.45
CA ILE A 148 -9.51 -8.74 2.79
C ILE A 148 -10.23 -7.87 1.76
N LEU A 149 -11.15 -7.02 2.24
CA LEU A 149 -11.76 -5.95 1.47
C LEU A 149 -11.12 -4.63 1.93
N ASP A 150 -10.13 -4.16 1.18
CA ASP A 150 -9.37 -2.96 1.50
C ASP A 150 -10.03 -1.69 0.93
N ASP A 151 -10.07 -0.65 1.75
CA ASP A 151 -10.53 0.72 1.48
C ASP A 151 -11.99 0.87 1.05
N VAL A 152 -12.89 0.10 1.66
CA VAL A 152 -14.33 0.18 1.35
C VAL A 152 -14.94 1.52 1.77
N TRP A 153 -15.73 2.13 0.88
CA TRP A 153 -16.40 3.42 1.08
C TRP A 153 -17.85 3.27 1.60
N ASN A 154 -18.39 4.38 2.13
CA ASN A 154 -19.67 4.54 2.85
C ASN A 154 -20.81 3.57 2.50
N GLY A 155 -21.21 2.70 3.45
CA GLY A 155 -22.39 1.83 3.33
C GLY A 155 -22.27 0.68 2.33
N ASP A 156 -21.20 0.66 1.53
CA ASP A 156 -21.03 -0.32 0.46
C ASP A 156 -20.47 -1.65 0.93
N ALA A 157 -19.96 -1.78 2.15
CA ALA A 157 -19.44 -3.08 2.59
C ALA A 157 -20.52 -4.18 2.52
N ASN A 158 -21.76 -3.88 2.90
CA ASN A 158 -22.87 -4.83 2.77
C ASN A 158 -23.26 -5.08 1.32
N ASN A 159 -23.25 -4.03 0.50
CA ASN A 159 -23.53 -4.13 -0.94
C ASN A 159 -22.45 -4.97 -1.64
N VAL A 160 -21.18 -4.71 -1.38
CA VAL A 160 -20.03 -5.47 -1.89
C VAL A 160 -20.12 -6.92 -1.45
N LEU A 161 -20.40 -7.20 -0.18
CA LEU A 161 -20.61 -8.57 0.30
C LEU A 161 -21.83 -9.24 -0.36
N LYS A 162 -22.89 -8.48 -0.67
CA LYS A 162 -24.08 -8.99 -1.36
C LYS A 162 -23.78 -9.32 -2.81
N GLU A 163 -23.17 -8.38 -3.53
CA GLU A 163 -22.82 -8.50 -4.95
C GLU A 163 -21.73 -9.55 -5.19
N LEU A 164 -20.87 -9.78 -4.20
CA LEU A 164 -19.93 -10.89 -4.20
C LEU A 164 -20.56 -12.22 -3.76
N GLY A 165 -21.85 -12.27 -3.42
CA GLY A 165 -22.53 -13.50 -2.98
C GLY A 165 -22.09 -14.00 -1.59
N LEU A 166 -21.35 -13.19 -0.84
CA LEU A 166 -20.70 -13.58 0.42
C LEU A 166 -21.55 -13.30 1.66
N LEU A 167 -22.65 -12.56 1.55
CA LEU A 167 -23.56 -12.32 2.70
C LEU A 167 -24.03 -13.62 3.36
N GLN A 168 -24.27 -14.66 2.58
CA GLN A 168 -24.74 -15.96 3.07
C GLN A 168 -23.65 -16.69 3.87
N ILE A 169 -22.38 -16.50 3.49
CA ILE A 169 -21.20 -17.04 4.18
C ILE A 169 -20.98 -16.33 5.53
N VAL A 170 -21.29 -15.03 5.58
CA VAL A 170 -21.25 -14.22 6.80
C VAL A 170 -22.33 -14.65 7.80
N ASN A 171 -23.51 -15.05 7.32
CA ASN A 171 -24.71 -15.22 8.16
C ASN A 171 -25.00 -16.64 8.70
N ASN A 172 -24.42 -17.72 8.16
CA ASN A 172 -24.81 -19.10 8.55
C ASN A 172 -23.67 -19.90 9.20
N GLU A 173 -23.89 -20.39 10.44
CA GLU A 173 -23.16 -21.45 11.18
C GLU A 173 -22.02 -21.09 12.18
N PRO A 174 -22.21 -21.27 13.50
CA PRO A 174 -21.08 -21.33 14.43
C PRO A 174 -20.04 -22.36 13.93
N ASN A 175 -18.75 -22.00 13.94
CA ASN A 175 -17.63 -22.70 13.28
C ASN A 175 -17.44 -22.45 11.77
N SER A 176 -17.90 -21.31 11.24
CA SER A 176 -17.60 -20.91 9.87
C SER A 176 -16.09 -20.96 9.57
N LYS A 177 -15.75 -21.64 8.47
CA LYS A 177 -14.39 -21.92 8.00
C LYS A 177 -13.67 -20.67 7.45
N PHE A 178 -14.36 -19.54 7.37
CA PHE A 178 -14.00 -18.37 6.59
C PHE A 178 -13.93 -17.09 7.43
N LYS A 179 -13.12 -16.12 6.99
CA LYS A 179 -12.97 -14.80 7.64
C LYS A 179 -12.99 -13.69 6.60
N VAL A 180 -13.66 -12.58 6.91
CA VAL A 180 -13.64 -11.35 6.12
C VAL A 180 -13.07 -10.23 6.99
N ILE A 181 -12.14 -9.46 6.45
CA ILE A 181 -11.60 -8.27 7.11
C ILE A 181 -11.82 -7.09 6.18
N VAL A 182 -12.49 -6.06 6.68
CA VAL A 182 -12.84 -4.87 5.91
C VAL A 182 -12.07 -3.68 6.46
N SER A 183 -11.35 -2.96 5.60
CA SER A 183 -10.84 -1.63 5.98
C SER A 183 -11.70 -0.52 5.42
N SER A 184 -11.84 0.58 6.15
CA SER A 184 -12.59 1.75 5.70
C SER A 184 -12.08 3.06 6.32
N ARG A 185 -12.33 4.18 5.63
CA ARG A 185 -12.09 5.53 6.17
C ARG A 185 -13.24 6.00 7.07
N ASP A 186 -14.45 5.48 6.86
CA ASP A 186 -15.65 5.86 7.59
C ASP A 186 -15.95 4.86 8.73
N PRO A 187 -16.04 5.31 10.00
CA PRO A 187 -16.50 4.47 11.11
C PRO A 187 -17.95 3.96 10.97
N LYS A 188 -18.74 4.44 10.01
CA LYS A 188 -20.14 4.01 9.80
C LYS A 188 -20.33 2.89 8.79
N THR A 189 -19.31 2.52 8.02
CA THR A 189 -19.40 1.55 6.90
C THR A 189 -19.99 0.18 7.28
N LEU A 190 -19.86 -0.23 8.56
CA LEU A 190 -20.36 -1.51 9.09
C LEU A 190 -20.89 -1.40 10.53
N SER A 191 -21.26 -0.20 11.00
CA SER A 191 -21.63 0.02 12.42
C SER A 191 -22.83 -0.81 12.86
N ASP A 192 -23.71 -1.15 11.92
CA ASP A 192 -25.01 -1.75 12.22
C ASP A 192 -24.95 -3.28 12.37
N MET A 193 -23.78 -3.90 12.13
CA MET A 193 -23.61 -5.35 12.19
C MET A 193 -23.08 -5.89 13.52
N GLY A 194 -22.80 -5.02 14.52
CA GLY A 194 -22.30 -5.47 15.82
C GLY A 194 -20.98 -6.26 15.75
N ILE A 195 -20.17 -6.00 14.71
CA ILE A 195 -18.92 -6.71 14.44
C ILE A 195 -17.74 -6.12 15.23
N PRO A 196 -16.72 -6.92 15.57
CA PRO A 196 -15.50 -6.40 16.18
C PRO A 196 -14.82 -5.36 15.30
N GLU A 197 -14.32 -4.31 15.93
CA GLU A 197 -13.63 -3.21 15.27
C GLU A 197 -12.25 -2.94 15.85
N HIS A 198 -11.33 -2.54 14.97
CA HIS A 198 -10.02 -2.00 15.29
C HIS A 198 -9.94 -0.58 14.72
N LYS A 199 -9.94 0.40 15.61
CA LYS A 199 -9.74 1.81 15.25
C LYS A 199 -8.25 2.11 15.20
N MET A 200 -7.75 2.50 14.02
CA MET A 200 -6.37 2.99 13.88
C MET A 200 -6.19 4.23 14.74
N GLN A 201 -5.18 4.18 15.61
CA GLN A 201 -4.76 5.32 16.40
C GLN A 201 -3.73 6.14 15.63
N ASP A 202 -3.73 7.46 15.86
CA ASP A 202 -2.64 8.30 15.38
C ASP A 202 -1.36 7.95 16.16
N LEU A 203 -0.19 8.04 15.53
CA LEU A 203 1.08 7.77 16.20
C LEU A 203 1.31 8.77 17.34
N ASN A 204 1.83 8.27 18.46
CA ASN A 204 2.33 9.14 19.53
C ASN A 204 3.59 9.90 19.09
N GLU A 205 4.06 10.83 19.91
CA GLU A 205 5.21 11.70 19.58
C GLU A 205 6.50 10.88 19.35
N HIS A 206 6.73 9.86 20.17
CA HIS A 206 7.91 9.00 20.08
C HIS A 206 7.95 8.22 18.77
N ASP A 207 6.84 7.55 18.43
CA ASP A 207 6.75 6.72 17.22
C ASP A 207 6.69 7.58 15.96
N SER A 208 6.12 8.78 16.06
CA SER A 208 6.18 9.78 15.00
C SER A 208 7.62 10.21 14.70
N TRP A 209 8.40 10.50 15.74
CA TRP A 209 9.81 10.85 15.59
C TRP A 209 10.63 9.69 15.01
N ASP A 210 10.46 8.46 15.53
CA ASP A 210 11.21 7.31 15.02
C ASP A 210 10.86 7.02 13.55
N LEU A 211 9.58 7.10 13.17
CA LEU A 211 9.17 6.97 11.78
C LEU A 211 9.77 8.05 10.90
N PHE A 212 9.74 9.31 11.34
CA PHE A 212 10.33 10.44 10.63
C PHE A 212 11.84 10.25 10.44
N ALA A 213 12.56 9.95 11.52
CA ALA A 213 14.01 9.82 11.52
C ALA A 213 14.48 8.69 10.58
N ARG A 214 13.76 7.57 10.52
CA ARG A 214 14.03 6.49 9.55
C ARG A 214 13.98 6.95 8.10
N HIS A 215 13.15 7.95 7.80
CA HIS A 215 12.94 8.43 6.43
C HIS A 215 13.80 9.66 6.10
N ALA A 216 14.01 10.57 7.05
CA ALA A 216 14.86 11.75 6.86
C ALA A 216 16.36 11.43 6.97
N PHE A 217 16.73 10.38 7.71
CA PHE A 217 18.13 10.04 8.01
C PHE A 217 18.41 8.54 7.73
N PRO A 218 18.17 8.04 6.51
CA PRO A 218 18.23 6.60 6.22
C PRO A 218 19.61 5.97 6.46
N ASN A 219 20.69 6.75 6.29
CA ASN A 219 22.08 6.31 6.41
C ASN A 219 22.87 7.10 7.47
N LYS A 220 22.19 7.78 8.40
CA LYS A 220 22.79 8.69 9.39
C LYS A 220 22.29 8.34 10.80
N ASP A 221 22.93 8.92 11.81
CA ASP A 221 22.46 8.81 13.20
C ASP A 221 21.04 9.39 13.32
N ARG A 222 20.16 8.69 14.05
CA ARG A 222 18.78 9.10 14.33
C ARG A 222 18.69 10.10 15.49
N ASN A 223 19.83 10.62 15.94
CA ASN A 223 19.92 11.72 16.89
C ASN A 223 20.68 12.93 16.31
N PRO A 224 20.20 13.53 15.20
CA PRO A 224 20.87 14.67 14.58
C PRO A 224 20.65 15.96 15.40
N PRO A 225 21.48 17.01 15.18
CA PRO A 225 21.26 18.34 15.78
C PRO A 225 19.86 18.90 15.52
N GLU A 226 19.25 18.53 14.38
CA GLU A 226 17.94 18.99 13.95
C GLU A 226 16.76 18.26 14.62
N LYS A 227 17.02 17.41 15.63
CA LYS A 227 16.00 16.57 16.27
C LYS A 227 14.81 17.35 16.81
N GLU A 228 15.04 18.48 17.46
CA GLU A 228 13.94 19.28 18.03
C GLU A 228 13.13 19.97 16.91
N GLN A 229 13.76 20.45 15.83
CA GLN A 229 12.99 20.92 14.66
C GLN A 229 12.19 19.78 14.01
N GLY A 230 12.78 18.59 13.89
CA GLY A 230 12.11 17.46 13.29
C GLY A 230 10.97 16.89 14.13
N LYS A 231 11.05 16.92 15.45
CA LYS A 231 9.89 16.65 16.33
C LYS A 231 8.78 17.66 16.11
N PHE A 232 9.11 18.94 15.96
CA PHE A 232 8.10 19.96 15.67
C PHE A 232 7.45 19.73 14.30
N VAL A 233 8.22 19.35 13.27
CA VAL A 233 7.69 18.87 11.97
C VAL A 233 6.75 17.67 12.16
N CYS A 234 7.10 16.70 13.01
CA CYS A 234 6.26 15.54 13.33
C CYS A 234 4.97 15.93 14.07
N HIS A 235 5.04 16.92 14.96
CA HIS A 235 3.86 17.46 15.64
C HIS A 235 2.92 18.13 14.64
N MET A 236 3.48 18.94 13.73
CA MET A 236 2.75 19.45 12.58
C MET A 236 2.21 18.32 11.72
N CYS A 237 2.79 17.11 11.80
CA CYS A 237 2.31 15.90 11.18
C CYS A 237 1.08 15.22 11.84
N ARG A 238 0.67 15.65 13.03
CA ARG A 238 -0.49 15.13 13.78
C ARG A 238 -0.53 13.59 13.88
N GLY A 239 0.63 12.94 13.99
CA GLY A 239 0.73 11.49 14.16
C GLY A 239 0.32 10.64 12.94
N LEU A 240 0.12 11.22 11.75
CA LEU A 240 -0.30 10.45 10.57
C LEU A 240 0.90 9.80 9.86
N PRO A 241 0.98 8.45 9.78
CA PRO A 241 2.15 7.74 9.25
C PRO A 241 2.55 8.15 7.82
N LEU A 242 1.59 8.16 6.87
CA LEU A 242 1.89 8.51 5.48
C LEU A 242 2.50 9.90 5.38
N ALA A 243 1.93 10.83 6.13
CA ALA A 243 2.32 12.22 6.08
C ALA A 243 3.69 12.47 6.72
N ILE A 244 3.98 11.79 7.84
CA ILE A 244 5.31 11.78 8.47
C ILE A 244 6.35 11.20 7.51
N LYS A 245 6.03 10.10 6.83
CA LYS A 245 6.91 9.44 5.86
C LYS A 245 7.23 10.36 4.68
N VAL A 246 6.20 10.97 4.09
CA VAL A 246 6.30 11.89 2.95
C VAL A 246 7.17 13.10 3.30
N VAL A 247 6.91 13.77 4.42
CA VAL A 247 7.71 14.92 4.86
C VAL A 247 9.13 14.49 5.23
N GLY A 248 9.29 13.39 5.97
CA GLY A 248 10.60 12.85 6.33
C GLY A 248 11.47 12.59 5.11
N ARG A 249 10.92 11.98 4.06
CA ARG A 249 11.65 11.76 2.80
C ARG A 249 11.95 13.03 2.03
N ALA A 250 11.03 13.98 1.98
CA ALA A 250 11.31 15.28 1.35
C ALA A 250 12.38 16.09 2.12
N MET A 251 12.57 15.78 3.40
CA MET A 251 13.64 16.31 4.26
C MET A 251 14.92 15.46 4.23
N ALA A 252 14.96 14.36 3.46
CA ALA A 252 16.16 13.55 3.35
C ALA A 252 17.31 14.41 2.80
N ASP A 253 18.47 14.34 3.47
CA ASP A 253 19.69 15.10 3.16
C ASP A 253 19.64 16.62 3.34
N SER A 254 18.52 17.16 3.83
CA SER A 254 18.40 18.56 4.26
C SER A 254 19.14 18.79 5.59
N THR A 255 20.38 19.28 5.53
CA THR A 255 21.19 19.66 6.70
C THR A 255 21.13 21.16 7.00
N GLN A 256 20.49 21.96 6.14
CA GLN A 256 20.50 23.41 6.29
C GLN A 256 19.31 23.89 7.11
N ALA A 257 19.57 24.64 8.20
CA ALA A 257 18.54 25.26 9.03
C ALA A 257 17.50 26.09 8.25
N LYS A 258 17.86 26.60 7.06
CA LYS A 258 16.95 27.32 6.16
C LYS A 258 15.89 26.41 5.55
N GLN A 259 16.25 25.18 5.18
CA GLN A 259 15.32 24.19 4.61
C GLN A 259 14.31 23.71 5.67
N TRP A 260 14.76 23.50 6.90
CA TRP A 260 13.88 23.20 8.05
C TRP A 260 12.91 24.34 8.36
N ARG A 261 13.39 25.60 8.40
CA ARG A 261 12.52 26.77 8.57
C ARG A 261 11.51 26.91 7.43
N TRP A 262 11.94 26.69 6.20
CA TRP A 262 11.07 26.70 5.03
C TRP A 262 9.98 25.62 5.12
N ALA A 263 10.35 24.39 5.51
CA ALA A 263 9.40 23.30 5.73
C ALA A 263 8.36 23.65 6.80
N LEU A 264 8.80 24.19 7.94
CA LEU A 264 7.90 24.62 9.01
C LEU A 264 6.92 25.71 8.57
N GLN A 265 7.39 26.71 7.81
CA GLN A 265 6.54 27.77 7.29
C GLN A 265 5.49 27.23 6.29
N ARG A 266 5.85 26.23 5.49
CA ARG A 266 4.93 25.60 4.52
C ARG A 266 3.87 24.77 5.25
N LEU A 267 4.28 24.01 6.25
CA LEU A 267 3.41 23.13 7.03
C LEU A 267 2.46 23.89 7.97
N SER A 268 2.80 25.12 8.37
CA SER A 268 1.98 25.96 9.25
C SER A 268 0.86 26.73 8.55
N ASN A 269 0.89 26.87 7.22
CA ASN A 269 0.07 27.85 6.50
C ASN A 269 -1.23 27.30 5.89
N THR A 270 -1.73 26.17 6.36
CA THR A 270 -2.86 25.46 5.71
C THR A 270 -3.70 24.65 6.68
N GLU A 271 -4.99 24.58 6.39
CA GLU A 271 -5.99 23.92 7.25
C GLU A 271 -6.05 22.39 7.04
N SER A 272 -5.78 21.90 5.82
CA SER A 272 -5.70 20.47 5.50
C SER A 272 -4.29 19.92 5.73
N VAL A 273 -4.23 18.93 6.61
CA VAL A 273 -3.04 18.17 6.98
C VAL A 273 -2.43 17.41 5.78
N TYR A 274 -3.25 16.96 4.84
CA TYR A 274 -2.81 16.17 3.68
C TYR A 274 -2.31 17.08 2.57
N ASP A 275 -3.09 18.08 2.16
CA ASP A 275 -2.73 19.10 1.15
C ASP A 275 -1.38 19.74 1.51
N CYS A 276 -1.23 20.09 2.79
CA CYS A 276 0.01 20.20 3.55
C CYS A 276 1.30 19.69 2.91
N ARG A 277 1.31 18.37 2.91
CA ARG A 277 2.51 17.55 3.02
C ARG A 277 2.77 16.84 1.71
N LEU A 278 1.69 16.57 0.98
CA LEU A 278 1.74 16.12 -0.40
C LEU A 278 2.19 17.27 -1.32
N LYS A 279 1.68 18.49 -1.10
CA LYS A 279 2.21 19.69 -1.75
C LYS A 279 3.67 19.93 -1.40
N PHE A 280 4.07 19.72 -0.15
CA PHE A 280 5.47 19.85 0.26
C PHE A 280 6.40 18.91 -0.53
N SER A 281 6.07 17.62 -0.62
CA SER A 281 6.89 16.67 -1.39
C SER A 281 6.86 16.92 -2.89
N PHE A 282 5.72 17.32 -3.44
CA PHE A 282 5.62 17.72 -4.85
C PHE A 282 6.44 18.97 -5.16
N GLU A 283 6.39 20.00 -4.32
CA GLU A 283 7.19 21.21 -4.48
C GLU A 283 8.68 20.95 -4.30
N ALA A 284 9.04 20.03 -3.41
CA ALA A 284 10.43 19.62 -3.23
C ALA A 284 11.03 18.94 -4.47
N LEU A 285 10.21 18.35 -5.36
CA LEU A 285 10.65 17.89 -6.69
C LEU A 285 11.04 19.06 -7.60
N GLY A 286 10.43 20.23 -7.45
CA GLY A 286 10.73 21.41 -8.26
C GLY A 286 12.20 21.85 -8.12
N ASN A 287 12.82 21.56 -6.97
CA ASN A 287 14.25 21.75 -6.76
C ASN A 287 15.12 20.79 -7.60
N GLU A 288 14.59 19.61 -7.96
CA GLU A 288 15.23 18.60 -8.80
C GLU A 288 14.88 18.76 -10.29
N GLY A 289 13.80 19.50 -10.59
CA GLY A 289 13.47 20.01 -11.93
C GLY A 289 11.97 19.99 -12.26
N VAL A 290 11.49 21.04 -12.95
CA VAL A 290 10.07 21.19 -13.38
C VAL A 290 9.58 19.98 -14.20
N LYS A 291 10.45 19.36 -14.99
CA LYS A 291 10.11 18.18 -15.80
C LYS A 291 9.62 17.00 -14.94
N MET A 292 10.21 16.80 -13.77
CA MET A 292 9.84 15.71 -12.87
C MET A 292 8.47 15.92 -12.22
N GLN A 293 8.12 17.17 -11.92
CA GLN A 293 6.77 17.54 -11.50
C GLN A 293 5.75 17.22 -12.59
N CYS A 294 6.03 17.60 -13.84
CA CYS A 294 5.17 17.25 -14.98
C CYS A 294 5.03 15.74 -15.16
N CYS A 295 6.11 14.96 -15.01
CA CYS A 295 6.07 13.51 -15.07
C CYS A 295 5.13 12.92 -14.01
N PHE A 296 5.22 13.38 -12.76
CA PHE A 296 4.31 12.94 -11.70
C PHE A 296 2.85 13.29 -12.03
N LEU A 297 2.58 14.53 -12.46
CA LEU A 297 1.22 14.97 -12.81
C LEU A 297 0.62 14.15 -13.96
N LEU A 298 1.40 13.84 -15.00
CA LEU A 298 0.95 12.99 -16.10
C LEU A 298 0.68 11.56 -15.65
N ALA A 299 1.52 10.99 -14.78
CA ALA A 299 1.30 9.66 -14.23
C ALA A 299 0.03 9.61 -13.36
N ALA A 300 -0.21 10.65 -12.55
CA ALA A 300 -1.43 10.78 -11.76
C ALA A 300 -2.67 10.92 -12.64
N ALA A 301 -2.61 11.76 -13.69
CA ALA A 301 -3.70 11.96 -14.64
C ALA A 301 -4.00 10.70 -15.47
N ALA A 302 -3.00 9.87 -15.75
CA ALA A 302 -3.14 8.60 -16.44
C ALA A 302 -3.61 7.44 -15.55
N SER A 303 -3.74 7.66 -14.23
CA SER A 303 -4.17 6.63 -13.28
C SER A 303 -5.64 6.72 -12.91
N LEU A 304 -6.32 5.58 -12.87
CA LEU A 304 -7.61 5.43 -12.21
C LEU A 304 -7.44 5.16 -10.71
N GLU A 305 -8.56 5.19 -9.99
CA GLU A 305 -8.60 4.82 -8.57
C GLU A 305 -8.06 3.40 -8.39
N ASP A 306 -7.06 3.30 -7.52
CA ASP A 306 -6.37 2.06 -7.16
C ASP A 306 -5.65 1.30 -8.28
N GLU A 307 -5.43 1.95 -9.42
CA GLU A 307 -4.81 1.34 -10.58
C GLU A 307 -3.31 1.12 -10.40
N ILE A 308 -2.83 -0.01 -10.92
CA ILE A 308 -1.41 -0.35 -10.96
C ILE A 308 -0.91 -0.01 -12.34
N LEU A 309 0.01 0.94 -12.39
CA LEU A 309 0.65 1.41 -13.60
C LEU A 309 1.92 0.64 -13.88
N PHE A 310 2.11 0.23 -15.13
CA PHE A 310 3.37 -0.33 -15.60
C PHE A 310 4.36 0.79 -15.93
N ALA A 311 5.53 0.74 -15.32
CA ALA A 311 6.60 1.72 -15.48
C ALA A 311 6.91 1.97 -16.96
N ARG A 312 6.99 0.90 -17.76
CA ARG A 312 7.27 0.98 -19.19
C ARG A 312 6.28 1.88 -19.95
N HIS A 313 4.98 1.75 -19.69
CA HIS A 313 3.95 2.55 -20.36
C HIS A 313 4.00 4.02 -19.94
N VAL A 314 4.23 4.27 -18.65
CA VAL A 314 4.34 5.64 -18.12
C VAL A 314 5.59 6.34 -18.63
N ILE A 315 6.72 5.64 -18.70
CA ILE A 315 7.97 6.17 -19.29
C ILE A 315 7.77 6.52 -20.75
N LEU A 316 7.09 5.66 -21.53
CA LEU A 316 6.77 5.94 -22.93
C LEU A 316 5.89 7.19 -23.08
N LEU A 317 4.91 7.37 -22.19
CA LEU A 317 4.08 8.58 -22.13
C LEU A 317 4.96 9.82 -21.88
N TRP A 318 5.84 9.77 -20.87
CA TRP A 318 6.75 10.89 -20.56
C TRP A 318 7.73 11.20 -21.70
N ALA A 319 8.23 10.18 -22.39
CA ALA A 319 9.09 10.33 -23.55
C ALA A 319 8.34 11.01 -24.71
N GLY A 320 7.10 10.60 -24.97
CA GLY A 320 6.23 11.20 -25.99
C GLY A 320 5.95 12.69 -25.75
N GLU A 321 5.79 13.09 -24.48
CA GLU A 321 5.61 14.48 -24.07
C GLU A 321 6.95 15.26 -23.98
N GLY A 322 8.08 14.65 -24.34
CA GLY A 322 9.40 15.30 -24.35
C GLY A 322 9.97 15.61 -22.96
N LEU A 323 9.38 15.05 -21.90
CA LEU A 323 9.75 15.36 -20.51
C LEU A 323 11.04 14.69 -20.04
N LEU A 324 11.56 13.71 -20.77
CA LEU A 324 12.74 12.95 -20.37
C LEU A 324 14.07 13.52 -20.89
N SER A 325 14.04 14.62 -21.65
CA SER A 325 15.22 15.20 -22.31
C SER A 325 16.23 15.87 -21.35
N GLY A 326 17.50 15.45 -21.38
CA GLY A 326 18.62 16.02 -20.60
C GLY A 326 19.46 17.07 -21.37
N LYS A 327 20.31 17.84 -20.66
CA LYS A 327 21.35 18.70 -21.28
C LYS A 327 22.50 17.80 -21.76
N MET A 328 22.81 17.88 -23.04
CA MET A 328 23.69 16.93 -23.76
C MET A 328 25.19 17.26 -23.64
N THR A 329 26.01 16.22 -23.58
CA THR A 329 27.34 16.16 -24.21
C THR A 329 27.26 15.18 -25.39
N GLN A 330 28.00 15.43 -26.48
CA GLN A 330 27.83 14.75 -27.78
C GLN A 330 28.17 13.25 -27.82
N GLU A 331 28.55 12.62 -26.71
CA GLU A 331 29.16 11.29 -26.69
C GLU A 331 28.27 10.16 -26.14
N ASP A 332 27.12 10.45 -25.53
CA ASP A 332 26.26 9.42 -24.92
C ASP A 332 25.01 9.09 -25.77
N SER A 333 24.77 7.80 -25.99
CA SER A 333 23.53 7.28 -26.58
C SER A 333 22.38 7.50 -25.58
N TYR A 334 21.46 8.41 -25.88
CA TYR A 334 20.33 8.73 -25.00
C TYR A 334 19.24 7.65 -25.06
N ASP A 335 19.04 6.93 -23.95
CA ASP A 335 17.89 6.05 -23.75
C ASP A 335 16.85 6.73 -22.82
N PRO A 336 15.66 7.10 -23.32
CA PRO A 336 14.60 7.66 -22.47
C PRO A 336 14.18 6.72 -21.34
N PHE A 337 14.38 5.41 -21.47
CA PHE A 337 14.03 4.47 -20.41
C PHE A 337 14.93 4.59 -19.18
N GLU A 338 16.24 4.79 -19.35
CA GLU A 338 17.15 5.02 -18.23
C GLU A 338 16.72 6.25 -17.42
N MET A 339 16.47 7.36 -18.11
CA MET A 339 16.04 8.61 -17.49
C MET A 339 14.67 8.47 -16.81
N GLY A 340 13.74 7.77 -17.46
CA GLY A 340 12.42 7.47 -16.91
C GLY A 340 12.49 6.63 -15.62
N TRP A 341 13.37 5.62 -15.55
CA TRP A 341 13.55 4.84 -14.32
C TRP A 341 14.20 5.64 -13.19
N ILE A 342 15.13 6.54 -13.50
CA ILE A 342 15.69 7.47 -12.51
C ILE A 342 14.55 8.31 -11.91
N TYR A 343 13.68 8.87 -12.74
CA TYR A 343 12.54 9.66 -12.26
C TYR A 343 11.59 8.82 -11.41
N LEU A 344 11.24 7.61 -11.82
CA LEU A 344 10.41 6.70 -11.00
C LEU A 344 11.04 6.38 -9.65
N ASN A 345 12.36 6.14 -9.61
CA ASN A 345 13.06 5.89 -8.35
C ASN A 345 13.01 7.11 -7.44
N VAL A 346 13.24 8.31 -7.96
CA VAL A 346 13.12 9.55 -7.19
C VAL A 346 11.68 9.73 -6.66
N LEU A 347 10.66 9.55 -7.50
CA LEU A 347 9.26 9.64 -7.08
C LEU A 347 8.92 8.61 -5.99
N ALA A 348 9.47 7.39 -6.09
CA ALA A 348 9.29 6.35 -5.08
C ALA A 348 9.99 6.71 -3.78
N ASP A 349 11.22 7.24 -3.85
CA ASP A 349 12.00 7.66 -2.70
C ASP A 349 11.32 8.84 -1.98
N ARG A 350 10.69 9.76 -2.73
CA ARG A 350 9.87 10.86 -2.19
C ARG A 350 8.48 10.42 -1.72
N CYS A 351 8.16 9.12 -1.81
CA CYS A 351 6.86 8.55 -1.43
C CYS A 351 5.67 9.14 -2.19
N LEU A 352 5.89 9.61 -3.41
CA LEU A 352 4.85 10.09 -4.31
C LEU A 352 4.26 8.95 -5.16
N ILE A 353 4.99 7.84 -5.27
CA ILE A 353 4.48 6.57 -5.79
C ILE A 353 4.80 5.43 -4.82
N GLU A 354 3.97 4.39 -4.81
CA GLU A 354 4.22 3.13 -4.11
C GLU A 354 4.68 2.08 -5.11
N PRO A 355 5.95 1.66 -5.09
CA PRO A 355 6.42 0.55 -5.92
C PRO A 355 5.73 -0.74 -5.49
N MET A 356 5.04 -1.38 -6.43
CA MET A 356 4.42 -2.70 -6.22
C MET A 356 5.42 -3.82 -6.49
N MET A 357 6.36 -3.58 -7.41
CA MET A 357 7.40 -4.53 -7.74
C MET A 357 8.65 -3.83 -8.28
N ARG A 358 9.81 -4.38 -7.92
CA ARG A 358 11.12 -4.01 -8.47
C ARG A 358 11.76 -5.24 -9.12
N ASP A 359 12.54 -5.02 -10.17
CA ASP A 359 13.34 -6.07 -10.79
C ASP A 359 14.64 -6.35 -9.98
N HIS A 360 15.46 -7.26 -10.48
CA HIS A 360 16.74 -7.64 -9.87
C HIS A 360 17.77 -6.50 -9.83
N GLU A 361 17.63 -5.48 -10.67
CA GLU A 361 18.44 -4.26 -10.67
C GLU A 361 17.85 -3.17 -9.74
N GLY A 362 16.72 -3.45 -9.09
CA GLY A 362 16.02 -2.52 -8.20
C GLY A 362 15.16 -1.50 -8.94
N ARG A 363 14.98 -1.58 -10.26
CA ARG A 363 14.15 -0.67 -11.05
C ARG A 363 12.68 -0.92 -10.77
N VAL A 364 11.90 0.16 -10.63
CA VAL A 364 10.44 0.07 -10.50
C VAL A 364 9.87 -0.50 -11.79
N VAL A 365 9.16 -1.63 -11.70
CA VAL A 365 8.51 -2.25 -12.86
C VAL A 365 7.03 -1.90 -12.92
N CYS A 366 6.37 -1.87 -11.76
CA CYS A 366 5.00 -1.35 -11.63
C CYS A 366 4.82 -0.65 -10.28
N PHE A 367 3.91 0.31 -10.26
CA PHE A 367 3.66 1.16 -9.11
C PHE A 367 2.21 1.62 -9.07
N ARG A 368 1.81 2.19 -7.95
CA ARG A 368 0.51 2.82 -7.75
C ARG A 368 0.69 4.20 -7.15
N ILE A 369 -0.28 5.08 -7.41
CA ILE A 369 -0.37 6.39 -6.77
C ILE A 369 -1.48 6.29 -5.71
N HIS A 370 -1.17 6.69 -4.48
CA HIS A 370 -2.14 6.69 -3.39
C HIS A 370 -3.26 7.69 -3.69
N ASP A 371 -4.53 7.41 -3.34
CA ASP A 371 -5.65 8.28 -3.77
C ASP A 371 -5.51 9.72 -3.30
N GLU A 372 -5.05 9.90 -2.07
CA GLU A 372 -4.75 11.22 -1.49
C GLU A 372 -3.69 12.01 -2.30
N LEU A 373 -2.79 11.32 -3.01
CA LEU A 373 -1.78 11.95 -3.88
C LEU A 373 -2.30 12.23 -5.29
N ARG A 374 -3.33 11.50 -5.73
CA ARG A 374 -3.94 11.65 -7.06
C ARG A 374 -4.90 12.84 -7.10
N ASN A 375 -5.70 13.02 -6.05
CA ASN A 375 -6.67 14.12 -5.90
C ASN A 375 -5.96 15.43 -5.51
#